data_AF-A0A7X3Z092-F1
#
_entry.id   AF-A0A7X3Z092-F1
#
_cell.length_a   1.000
_cell.length_b   1.000
_cell.length_c   1.000
_cell.angle_alpha   90.00
_cell.angle_beta   90.00
_cell.angle_gamma   90.00
#
_symmetry.space_group_name_H-M   'P 1'
#
loop_
_entity.id
_entity.type
_entity.pdbx_description
1 polymer ?
#
loop_
_entity_poly.entity_id
_entity_poly.type
_entity_poly.pdbx_seq_one_letter_code
_entity_poly.pdbx_strand_id
1 'polypeptide(L)'
;MGTTSFTTRLDTDLKQSLERIAHFENRSASWVAKSAIRSYVEEREATRKLVQTGLELVKQENQGISSTAVHKWLNGDERAEFSKAGE
;
A
#
# COMPACT_ATOMS: atom_id res chain seq x y z
N MET A 1 9.71 17.96 15.61
CA MET A 1 9.57 16.50 15.82
C MET A 1 10.87 15.98 16.41
N GLY A 2 10.80 15.27 17.55
CA GLY A 2 11.97 14.66 18.17
C GLY A 2 12.46 13.44 17.38
N THR A 3 13.74 13.15 17.44
CA THR A 3 14.28 11.87 16.99
C THR A 3 14.48 10.96 18.20
N THR A 4 14.20 9.67 18.05
CA THR A 4 14.48 8.65 19.07
C THR A 4 15.35 7.56 18.48
N SER A 5 16.16 6.92 19.32
CA SER A 5 17.00 5.81 18.89
C SER A 5 16.18 4.52 18.79
N PHE A 6 16.43 3.75 17.74
CA PHE A 6 15.91 2.40 17.57
C PHE A 6 17.10 1.49 17.31
N THR A 7 17.32 0.52 18.18
CA THR A 7 18.45 -0.42 18.08
C THR A 7 17.89 -1.81 17.85
N THR A 8 18.39 -2.48 16.81
CA THR A 8 18.04 -3.87 16.50
C THR A 8 19.28 -4.62 16.00
N ARG A 9 19.28 -5.94 16.17
CA ARG A 9 20.32 -6.80 15.59
C ARG A 9 19.95 -7.10 14.13
N LEU A 10 20.94 -7.00 13.25
CA LEU A 10 20.83 -7.40 11.85
C LEU A 10 21.72 -8.62 11.63
N ASP A 11 21.28 -9.52 10.77
CA ASP A 11 22.15 -10.56 10.24
C ASP A 11 23.30 -9.92 9.43
N THR A 12 24.41 -10.66 9.33
CA THR A 12 25.63 -10.17 8.71
C THR A 12 25.43 -9.82 7.23
N ASP A 13 24.64 -10.62 6.52
CA ASP A 13 24.43 -10.48 5.07
C ASP A 13 23.58 -9.25 4.75
N LEU A 14 22.54 -8.98 5.56
CA LEU A 14 21.73 -7.77 5.47
C LEU A 14 22.58 -6.53 5.75
N LYS A 15 23.43 -6.56 6.78
CA LYS A 15 24.35 -5.45 7.07
C LYS A 15 25.26 -5.16 5.87
N GLN A 16 25.91 -6.19 5.31
CA GLN A 16 26.78 -6.04 4.14
C GLN A 16 26.01 -5.50 2.92
N SER A 17 24.77 -5.94 2.73
CA SER A 17 23.93 -5.47 1.63
C SER A 17 23.56 -3.98 1.78
N LEU A 18 23.22 -3.55 3.00
CA LEU A 18 22.97 -2.14 3.30
C LEU A 18 24.22 -1.28 3.08
N GLU A 19 25.40 -1.76 3.49
CA GLU A 19 26.68 -1.06 3.26
C GLU A 19 27.00 -0.91 1.78
N ARG A 20 26.75 -1.96 0.98
CA ARG A 20 26.95 -1.93 -0.47
C ARG A 20 26.04 -0.93 -1.16
N ILE A 21 24.74 -0.92 -0.82
CA ILE A 21 23.78 0.06 -1.36
C ILE A 21 24.20 1.48 -0.96
N ALA A 22 24.52 1.67 0.32
CA ALA A 22 24.94 2.95 0.86
C ALA A 22 26.18 3.53 0.15
N HIS A 23 27.14 2.66 -0.22
CA HIS A 23 28.31 3.05 -1.01
C HIS A 23 27.92 3.59 -2.39
N PHE A 24 27.02 2.91 -3.12
CA PHE A 24 26.57 3.38 -4.44
C PHE A 24 25.73 4.66 -4.36
N GLU A 25 24.98 4.85 -3.28
CA GLU A 25 24.11 6.01 -3.09
C GLU A 25 24.81 7.21 -2.43
N ASN A 26 26.08 7.08 -2.04
CA ASN A 26 26.81 8.08 -1.25
C ASN A 26 26.04 8.49 0.03
N ARG A 27 25.56 7.47 0.76
CA ARG A 27 24.79 7.57 2.02
C ARG A 27 25.40 6.67 3.08
N SER A 28 24.91 6.78 4.32
CA SER A 28 25.26 5.82 5.38
C SER A 28 24.30 4.63 5.38
N ALA A 29 24.77 3.45 5.80
CA ALA A 29 23.93 2.27 5.94
C ALA A 29 22.71 2.52 6.87
N SER A 30 22.89 3.33 7.92
CA SER A 30 21.80 3.74 8.81
C SER A 30 20.75 4.61 8.10
N TRP A 31 21.17 5.45 7.15
CA TRP A 31 20.24 6.24 6.35
C TRP A 31 19.44 5.34 5.42
N VAL A 32 20.09 4.38 4.75
CA VAL A 32 19.44 3.41 3.86
C VAL A 32 18.43 2.57 4.66
N ALA A 33 18.85 2.03 5.82
CA ALA A 33 17.97 1.27 6.71
C ALA A 33 16.76 2.10 7.15
N LYS A 34 16.96 3.35 7.56
CA LYS A 34 15.87 4.27 7.95
C LYS A 34 14.92 4.54 6.78
N SER A 35 15.42 4.71 5.57
CA SER A 35 14.60 4.92 4.38
C SER A 35 13.76 3.68 4.06
N ALA A 36 14.38 2.48 4.06
CA ALA A 36 13.70 1.22 3.83
C ALA A 36 12.59 0.96 4.88
N ILE A 37 12.88 1.18 6.17
CA ILE A 37 11.90 1.05 7.25
C ILE A 37 10.74 2.04 7.05
N ARG A 38 11.04 3.29 6.67
CA ARG A 38 10.00 4.30 6.40
C ARG A 38 9.08 3.85 5.28
N SER A 39 9.65 3.50 4.12
CA SER A 39 8.86 3.06 2.97
C SER A 39 8.01 1.84 3.30
N TYR A 40 8.54 0.89 4.06
CA TYR A 40 7.79 -0.27 4.53
C TYR A 40 6.61 0.14 5.43
N VAL A 41 6.83 1.01 6.41
CA VAL A 41 5.76 1.46 7.31
C VAL A 41 4.68 2.22 6.53
N GLU A 42 5.07 3.14 5.65
CA GLU A 42 4.15 3.92 4.82
C GLU A 42 3.29 3.01 3.94
N GLU A 43 3.88 1.99 3.31
CA GLU A 43 3.13 0.99 2.52
C GLU A 43 2.12 0.21 3.37
N ARG A 44 2.53 -0.25 4.57
CA ARG A 44 1.65 -1.00 5.47
C ARG A 44 0.50 -0.15 6.00
N GLU A 45 0.76 1.10 6.32
CA GLU A 45 -0.27 2.04 6.75
C GLU A 45 -1.23 2.38 5.62
N ALA A 46 -0.72 2.64 4.42
CA ALA A 46 -1.54 2.90 3.23
C ALA A 46 -2.45 1.71 2.90
N THR A 47 -1.92 0.49 2.96
CA THR A 47 -2.69 -0.74 2.73
C THR A 47 -3.81 -0.89 3.76
N ARG A 48 -3.50 -0.69 5.04
CA ARG A 48 -4.51 -0.77 6.11
C ARG A 48 -5.59 0.29 5.95
N LYS A 49 -5.20 1.52 5.63
CA LYS A 49 -6.13 2.63 5.38
C LYS A 49 -7.04 2.31 4.20
N LEU A 50 -6.51 1.79 3.10
CA LEU A 50 -7.30 1.39 1.94
C LEU A 50 -8.35 0.34 2.30
N VAL A 51 -7.95 -0.71 3.03
CA VAL A 51 -8.88 -1.76 3.50
C VAL A 51 -9.94 -1.16 4.40
N GLN A 52 -9.55 -0.32 5.36
CA GLN A 52 -10.49 0.33 6.27
C GLN A 52 -11.50 1.19 5.51
N THR A 53 -11.03 2.04 4.60
CA THR A 53 -11.90 2.87 3.76
C THR A 53 -12.85 2.02 2.92
N GLY A 54 -12.38 0.93 2.32
CA GLY A 54 -13.24 0.00 1.59
C GLY A 54 -14.35 -0.60 2.46
N LEU A 55 -14.01 -1.04 3.68
CA LEU A 55 -14.99 -1.57 4.63
C LEU A 55 -15.99 -0.50 5.11
N GLU A 56 -15.55 0.74 5.30
CA GLU A 56 -16.42 1.87 5.66
C GLU A 56 -17.40 2.18 4.52
N LEU A 57 -16.95 2.19 3.27
CA LEU A 57 -17.79 2.40 2.09
C LEU A 57 -18.84 1.28 1.94
N VAL A 58 -18.45 0.02 2.13
CA VAL A 58 -19.40 -1.11 2.12
C VAL A 58 -20.47 -0.94 3.20
N LYS A 59 -20.10 -0.49 4.40
CA LYS A 59 -21.05 -0.23 5.49
C LYS A 59 -21.97 0.95 5.21
N GLN A 60 -21.48 2.00 4.55
CA GLN A 60 -22.23 3.22 4.26
C GLN A 60 -23.20 3.04 3.08
N GLU A 61 -22.77 2.38 2.00
CA GLU A 61 -23.56 2.31 0.78
C GLU A 61 -24.56 1.15 0.75
N ASN A 62 -24.42 0.13 1.64
CA ASN A 62 -25.29 -1.04 1.83
C ASN A 62 -25.83 -1.73 0.54
N GLN A 63 -25.24 -1.44 -0.62
CA GLN A 63 -25.67 -1.90 -1.94
C GLN A 63 -24.42 -2.40 -2.67
N GLY A 64 -24.05 -3.66 -2.39
CA GLY A 64 -23.17 -4.38 -3.29
C GLY A 64 -23.84 -4.53 -4.65
N ILE A 65 -23.12 -4.22 -5.73
CA ILE A 65 -23.60 -4.44 -7.09
C ILE A 65 -23.31 -5.89 -7.47
N SER A 66 -24.24 -6.55 -8.16
CA SER A 66 -24.03 -7.93 -8.61
C SER A 66 -22.88 -8.02 -9.62
N SER A 67 -22.10 -9.12 -9.53
CA SER A 67 -20.98 -9.38 -10.44
C SER A 67 -21.42 -9.37 -11.91
N THR A 68 -22.62 -9.86 -12.21
CA THR A 68 -23.20 -9.87 -13.57
C THR A 68 -23.45 -8.47 -14.11
N ALA A 69 -23.93 -7.53 -13.28
CA ALA A 69 -24.15 -6.15 -13.71
C ALA A 69 -22.83 -5.44 -14.05
N VAL A 70 -21.79 -5.67 -13.24
CA VAL A 70 -20.44 -5.15 -13.49
C VAL A 70 -19.86 -5.73 -14.79
N HIS A 71 -19.99 -7.05 -15.01
CA HIS A 71 -19.52 -7.70 -16.23
C HIS A 71 -20.25 -7.23 -17.50
N LYS A 72 -21.56 -6.98 -17.40
CA LYS A 72 -22.36 -6.46 -18.52
C LYS A 72 -21.94 -5.04 -18.89
N TRP A 73 -21.62 -4.20 -17.90
CA TRP A 73 -21.11 -2.86 -18.15
C TRP A 73 -19.70 -2.87 -18.74
N LEU A 74 -18.77 -3.64 -18.17
CA LEU A 74 -17.38 -3.74 -18.65
C LEU A 74 -17.27 -4.24 -20.11
N ASN A 75 -18.16 -5.15 -20.53
CA ASN A 75 -18.17 -5.70 -21.89
C ASN A 75 -19.21 -5.02 -22.80
N GLY A 76 -19.85 -3.94 -22.31
CA GLY A 76 -20.84 -3.18 -23.05
C GLY A 76 -20.21 -2.16 -24.00
N ASP A 77 -21.07 -1.37 -24.64
CA ASP A 77 -20.65 -0.17 -25.37
C ASP A 77 -19.96 0.81 -24.39
N GLU A 78 -18.86 1.44 -24.79
CA GLU A 78 -18.14 2.43 -23.98
C GLU A 78 -19.02 3.62 -23.58
N ARG A 79 -20.12 3.86 -24.31
CA ARG A 79 -21.12 4.89 -24.00
C ARG A 79 -22.29 4.41 -23.15
N ALA A 80 -22.33 3.12 -22.80
CA ALA A 80 -23.39 2.58 -21.96
C ALA A 80 -23.23 3.10 -20.51
N GLU A 81 -24.28 3.74 -20.00
CA GLU A 81 -24.31 4.19 -18.61
C GLU A 81 -24.23 3.00 -17.64
N PHE A 82 -23.55 3.22 -16.51
CA PHE A 82 -23.48 2.23 -15.44
C PHE A 82 -24.87 2.10 -14.79
N SER A 83 -25.66 1.12 -15.25
CA SER A 83 -26.94 0.83 -14.63
C SER A 83 -26.72 0.15 -13.28
N LYS A 84 -27.04 0.84 -12.18
CA LYS A 84 -27.15 0.21 -10.85
C LYS A 84 -28.31 -0.79 -10.90
N ALA A 85 -28.04 -2.03 -11.29
CA ALA A 85 -29.04 -3.08 -11.24
C ALA A 85 -29.27 -3.49 -9.78
N GLY A 86 -30.33 -2.95 -9.20
CA GLY A 86 -30.95 -3.33 -7.94
C GLY A 86 -32.46 -3.22 -8.08
N GLU A 87 -33.04 -4.13 -8.87
CA GLU A 87 -34.33 -4.78 -8.59
C GLU A 87 -34.06 -6.28 -8.47
#